data_AF-A0A4R1YS13-F1
#
_entry.id   AF-A0A4R1YS13-F1
#
_cell.length_a   1.000
_cell.length_b   1.000
_cell.length_c   1.000
_cell.angle_alpha   90.00
_cell.angle_beta   90.00
_cell.angle_gamma   90.00
#
_symmetry.space_group_name_H-M   'P 1'
#
loop_
_entity.id
_entity.type
_entity.pdbx_description
1 polymer ?
#
loop_
_entity_poly.entity_id
_entity_poly.type
_entity_poly.pdbx_seq_one_letter_code
_entity_poly.pdbx_strand_id
1 'polypeptide(L)'
;MRTSKPITVSLGKQQKVLDTLLASGDYDTASEALRAGLRALEREREMIDEVMRAKIQEAIDDPRPSIPANDVFRDLRVLHAEQPKTRKRGV
;
A
#
# COMPACT_ATOMS: atom_id res chain seq x y z
N MET A 1 7.95 33.76 -15.24
CA MET A 1 8.97 32.72 -15.49
C MET A 1 8.33 31.36 -15.26
N ARG A 2 8.58 30.36 -16.12
CA ARG A 2 8.10 28.99 -15.88
C ARG A 2 8.99 28.34 -14.82
N THR A 3 8.40 27.88 -13.73
CA THR A 3 9.10 27.32 -12.56
C THR A 3 9.62 25.89 -12.75
N SER A 4 9.28 25.20 -13.85
CA SER A 4 9.73 23.83 -14.11
C SER A 4 9.81 23.49 -15.60
N LYS A 5 10.65 22.50 -15.94
CA LYS A 5 10.78 21.94 -17.29
C LYS A 5 9.53 21.10 -17.65
N PRO A 6 8.89 21.30 -18.81
CA PRO A 6 7.77 20.47 -19.24
C PRO A 6 8.25 19.06 -19.57
N ILE A 7 7.40 18.07 -19.28
CA ILE A 7 7.62 16.66 -19.63
C ILE A 7 6.41 16.14 -20.40
N THR A 8 6.65 15.22 -21.34
CA THR A 8 5.59 14.49 -22.02
C THR A 8 5.49 13.10 -21.41
N VAL A 9 4.29 12.70 -21.01
CA VAL A 9 4.02 11.40 -20.41
C VAL A 9 2.88 10.71 -21.15
N SER A 10 2.97 9.39 -21.32
CA SER A 10 1.90 8.57 -21.88
C SER A 10 1.14 7.88 -20.75
N LEU A 11 -0.16 8.17 -20.62
CA LEU A 11 -0.98 7.68 -19.50
C LEU A 11 -1.69 6.35 -19.79
N GLY A 12 -1.79 5.94 -21.06
CA GLY A 12 -2.50 4.72 -21.46
C GLY A 12 -3.91 4.67 -20.88
N LYS A 13 -4.22 3.60 -20.12
CA LYS A 13 -5.54 3.40 -19.49
C LYS A 13 -5.90 4.47 -18.46
N GLN A 14 -4.91 5.14 -17.86
CA GLN A 14 -5.13 6.18 -16.86
C GLN A 14 -5.62 7.50 -17.44
N GLN A 15 -5.62 7.66 -18.77
CA GLN A 15 -6.21 8.83 -19.43
C GLN A 15 -7.67 9.06 -19.00
N LYS A 16 -8.47 7.99 -18.91
CA LYS A 16 -9.88 8.06 -18.49
C LYS A 16 -10.05 8.59 -17.06
N VAL A 17 -9.11 8.25 -16.17
CA VAL A 17 -9.12 8.74 -14.79
C VAL A 17 -8.85 10.23 -14.78
N LEU A 18 -7.85 10.68 -15.53
CA LEU A 18 -7.54 12.10 -15.67
C LEU A 18 -8.72 12.88 -16.27
N ASP A 19 -9.37 12.35 -17.31
CA ASP A 19 -10.53 12.98 -17.93
C ASP A 19 -11.70 13.11 -16.94
N THR A 20 -11.90 12.10 -16.08
CA THR A 20 -12.93 12.13 -15.03
C THR A 20 -12.63 13.19 -13.96
N LEU A 21 -11.36 13.32 -13.55
CA LEU A 21 -10.92 14.31 -12.57
C LEU A 21 -11.02 15.75 -13.10
N LEU A 22 -10.86 15.95 -14.40
CA LEU A 22 -11.08 17.26 -15.03
C LEU A 22 -12.57 17.54 -15.19
N ALA A 23 -13.35 16.53 -15.58
CA ALA A 23 -14.80 16.66 -15.74
C ALA A 23 -15.53 16.91 -14.41
N SER A 24 -14.97 16.47 -13.27
CA SER A 24 -15.54 16.79 -11.95
C SER A 24 -15.38 18.27 -11.58
N GLY A 25 -14.45 18.98 -12.21
CA GLY A 25 -14.11 20.37 -11.89
C GLY A 25 -13.23 20.51 -10.65
N ASP A 26 -12.74 19.41 -10.07
CA ASP A 26 -11.82 19.45 -8.92
C ASP A 26 -10.42 19.94 -9.30
N TYR A 27 -10.09 19.92 -10.60
CA TYR A 27 -8.80 20.34 -11.14
C TYR A 27 -8.98 21.14 -12.42
N ASP A 28 -8.30 22.29 -12.51
CA ASP A 28 -8.37 23.18 -13.67
C ASP A 28 -7.50 22.66 -14.82
N THR A 29 -6.45 21.90 -14.51
CA THR A 29 -5.49 21.42 -15.52
C THR A 29 -5.00 20.01 -15.25
N ALA A 30 -4.64 19.31 -16.33
CA ALA A 30 -4.02 17.98 -16.25
C ALA A 30 -2.73 17.96 -15.40
N SER A 31 -1.94 19.04 -15.48
CA SER A 31 -0.71 19.16 -14.69
C SER A 31 -0.98 19.29 -13.19
N GLU A 32 -2.09 19.93 -12.82
CA GLU A 32 -2.50 20.05 -11.42
C GLU A 32 -2.97 18.71 -10.86
N ALA A 33 -3.85 18.02 -11.57
CA ALA A 33 -4.32 16.69 -11.21
C ALA A 33 -3.15 15.69 -11.08
N LEU A 34 -2.20 15.70 -12.02
CA LEU A 34 -1.00 14.86 -11.94
C LEU A 34 -0.12 15.19 -10.73
N ARG A 35 0.11 16.47 -10.41
CA ARG A 35 0.87 16.84 -9.21
C ARG A 35 0.13 16.48 -7.93
N ALA A 36 -1.20 16.56 -7.91
CA ALA A 36 -2.00 16.10 -6.78
C ALA A 36 -1.87 14.59 -6.58
N GLY A 37 -1.93 13.81 -7.67
CA GLY A 37 -1.71 12.37 -7.67
C GLY A 37 -0.32 11.97 -7.16
N LEU A 38 0.74 12.66 -7.62
CA LEU A 38 2.10 12.40 -7.15
C LEU A 38 2.27 12.71 -5.66
N ARG A 39 1.70 13.82 -5.17
CA ARG A 39 1.70 14.14 -3.74
C ARG A 39 0.93 13.12 -2.92
N ALA A 40 -0.15 12.56 -3.46
CA ALA A 40 -0.89 11.49 -2.79
C ALA A 40 -0.07 10.20 -2.70
N LEU A 41 0.62 9.83 -3.80
CA LEU A 41 1.50 8.67 -3.83
C LEU A 41 2.67 8.80 -2.85
N GLU A 42 3.26 9.99 -2.74
CA GLU A 42 4.32 10.28 -1.77
C GLU A 42 3.83 10.09 -0.32
N ARG A 43 2.67 10.66 0.02
CA ARG A 43 2.05 10.45 1.34
C ARG A 43 1.76 8.98 1.63
N GLU A 44 1.23 8.24 0.66
CA GLU A 44 0.95 6.81 0.83
C GLU A 44 2.22 6.02 1.12
N ARG A 45 3.30 6.31 0.38
CA ARG A 45 4.60 5.69 0.60
C ARG A 45 5.17 6.02 1.98
N GLU A 46 5.13 7.29 2.38
CA GLU A 46 5.61 7.73 3.70
C GLU A 46 4.85 7.03 4.83
N MET A 47 3.52 6.92 4.72
CA MET A 47 2.71 6.21 5.71
C MET A 47 3.09 4.72 5.81
N ILE A 48 3.31 4.04 4.68
CA ILE A 48 3.75 2.64 4.67
C ILE A 48 5.13 2.52 5.32
N ASP A 49 6.07 3.37 4.95
CA ASP A 49 7.44 3.35 5.48
C ASP A 49 7.44 3.61 7.00
N GLU A 50 6.60 4.51 7.49
CA GLU A 50 6.45 4.80 8.92
C GLU A 50 5.87 3.61 9.69
N VAL A 51 4.80 2.99 9.18
CA VAL A 51 4.21 1.79 9.79
C VAL A 51 5.22 0.64 9.81
N MET A 52 5.96 0.44 8.73
CA MET A 52 6.98 -0.60 8.66
C MET A 52 8.12 -0.34 9.64
N ARG A 53 8.60 0.90 9.74
CA ARG A 53 9.64 1.28 10.72
C ARG A 53 9.18 1.06 12.14
N ALA A 54 7.94 1.44 12.47
CA ALA A 54 7.36 1.22 13.79
C ALA A 54 7.29 -0.28 14.13
N LYS A 55 6.84 -1.13 13.20
CA LYS A 55 6.77 -2.58 13.39
C LYS A 55 8.14 -3.23 13.54
N ILE A 56 9.14 -2.76 12.81
CA ILE A 56 10.52 -3.24 12.95
C ILE A 56 11.07 -2.86 14.32
N GLN A 57 10.85 -1.61 14.75
CA GLN A 57 11.31 -1.15 16.06
C GLN A 57 10.63 -1.92 17.20
N GLU A 58 9.30 -2.14 17.11
CA GLU A 58 8.54 -2.99 18.03
C GLU A 58 9.14 -4.40 18.14
N ALA A 59 9.54 -5.01 17.02
CA ALA A 59 10.16 -6.34 17.02
C ALA A 59 11.59 -6.35 17.58
N ILE A 60 12.35 -5.26 17.44
CA ILE A 60 13.69 -5.11 18.03
C ILE A 60 13.58 -4.92 19.54
N ASP A 61 12.59 -4.15 20.00
CA ASP A 61 12.38 -3.82 21.41
C ASP A 61 11.62 -4.91 22.17
N ASP A 62 11.14 -5.94 21.47
CA ASP A 62 10.43 -7.07 22.07
C ASP A 62 11.35 -7.87 23.00
N PRO A 63 11.09 -7.90 24.33
CA PRO A 63 11.96 -8.58 25.29
C PRO A 63 11.77 -10.11 25.28
N ARG A 64 10.81 -10.64 24.51
CA ARG A 64 10.55 -12.08 24.47
C ARG A 64 11.74 -12.82 23.87
N PRO A 65 12.07 -14.02 24.38
CA PRO A 65 13.15 -14.82 23.83
C PRO A 65 12.81 -15.30 22.42
N SER A 66 13.84 -15.48 21.59
CA SER A 66 13.71 -16.10 20.28
C SER A 66 13.08 -17.48 20.37
N ILE A 67 12.15 -17.77 19.46
CA ILE A 67 11.49 -19.07 19.36
C ILE A 67 12.17 -19.90 18.26
N PRO A 68 12.57 -21.16 18.52
CA PRO A 68 13.08 -22.03 17.47
C PRO A 68 12.05 -22.23 16.35
N ALA A 69 12.49 -22.18 15.09
CA ALA A 69 11.60 -22.29 13.94
C ALA A 69 10.72 -23.56 13.98
N ASN A 70 11.25 -24.69 14.47
CA ASN A 70 10.52 -25.94 14.60
C ASN A 70 9.29 -25.82 15.53
N ASP A 71 9.44 -25.08 16.63
CA ASP A 71 8.37 -24.84 17.58
C ASP A 71 7.29 -23.94 16.97
N VAL A 72 7.69 -22.87 16.27
CA VAL A 72 6.76 -22.00 15.52
C VAL A 72 5.91 -22.82 14.53
N PHE A 73 6.55 -23.65 13.69
CA PHE A 73 5.82 -24.45 12.71
C PHE A 73 4.95 -25.53 13.34
N ARG A 74 5.35 -26.10 14.48
CA ARG A 74 4.50 -27.03 15.24
C ARG A 74 3.24 -26.30 15.70
N ASP A 75 3.39 -25.15 16.34
CA ASP A 75 2.28 -24.42 16.95
C ASP A 75 1.32 -23.86 15.87
N LEU A 76 1.85 -23.38 14.75
CA LEU A 76 1.04 -22.97 13.59
C LEU A 76 0.22 -24.13 12.99
N ARG A 77 0.79 -25.35 12.92
CA ARG A 77 0.06 -26.53 12.44
C ARG A 77 -1.08 -26.92 13.38
N VAL A 78 -0.87 -26.81 14.69
CA VAL A 78 -1.92 -27.06 15.69
C VAL A 78 -3.05 -26.03 15.50
N LEU A 79 -2.72 -24.73 15.43
CA LEU A 79 -3.71 -23.66 15.21
C LEU A 79 -4.55 -23.87 13.94
N HIS A 80 -3.92 -24.27 12.83
CA HIS A 80 -4.62 -24.55 11.58
C HIS A 80 -5.44 -25.85 11.60
N ALA A 81 -5.05 -26.85 12.39
CA ALA A 81 -5.82 -28.07 12.57
C ALA A 81 -7.05 -27.85 13.47
N GLU A 82 -6.93 -26.95 14.45
CA GLU A 82 -8.01 -26.56 15.35
C GLU A 82 -9.02 -25.59 14.73
N GLN A 83 -8.65 -24.88 13.65
CA GLN A 83 -9.62 -24.14 12.84
C GLN A 83 -10.43 -25.13 11.98
N PRO A 84 -11.72 -25.41 12.27
CA PRO A 84 -12.53 -26.21 11.38
C PRO A 84 -12.61 -25.48 10.04
N LYS A 85 -12.39 -26.22 8.93
CA LYS A 85 -12.48 -25.70 7.57
C LYS A 85 -13.87 -25.09 7.35
N THR A 86 -14.04 -23.81 7.64
CA THR A 86 -15.23 -23.08 7.25
C THR A 86 -15.19 -22.99 5.74
N ARG A 87 -16.17 -23.66 5.12
CA ARG A 87 -16.47 -23.74 3.69
C ARG A 87 -15.77 -24.87 2.94
N LYS A 88 -16.39 -26.07 3.00
CA LYS A 88 -16.76 -26.75 1.75
C LYS A 88 -17.43 -25.69 0.86
N ARG A 89 -16.72 -25.17 -0.14
CA ARG A 89 -17.38 -24.45 -1.24
C ARG A 89 -18.22 -25.52 -1.92
N GLY A 90 -19.52 -25.48 -1.63
CA GLY A 90 -20.53 -26.33 -2.25
C GLY A 90 -20.45 -26.21 -3.76
N VAL A 91 -20.69 -27.38 -4.37
CA VAL A 91 -21.02 -27.64 -5.77
C VAL A 91 -21.97 -26.59 -6.34
#